data_AF-A0A1Y5TP44-F1
#
_entry.id   AF-A0A1Y5TP44-F1
#
_cell.length_a   1.000
_cell.length_b   1.000
_cell.length_c   1.000
_cell.angle_alpha   90.00
_cell.angle_beta   90.00
_cell.angle_gamma   90.00
#
_symmetry.space_group_name_H-M   'P 1'
#
loop_
_entity.id
_entity.type
_entity.pdbx_description
1 polymer ?
#
loop_
_entity_poly.entity_id
_entity_poly.type
_entity_poly.pdbx_seq_one_letter_code
_entity_poly.pdbx_strand_id
1 'polypeptide(L)' 'MNRRTVIRALAALGGAGILNVPGLRAATDKLVTTTYGGSWEQFWRDTLIPGFSAASGVNVQVDTGLGRV' A
#
# COMPACT_ATOMS: atom_id res chain seq x y z
N MET A 1 -8.19 -25.71 24.89
CA MET A 1 -7.63 -25.18 23.63
C MET A 1 -8.14 -23.75 23.45
N ASN A 2 -7.27 -22.75 23.38
CA ASN A 2 -7.66 -21.34 23.49
C ASN A 2 -7.85 -20.69 22.11
N ARG A 3 -8.93 -19.95 21.90
CA ARG A 3 -9.28 -19.33 20.59
C ARG A 3 -8.15 -18.47 20.01
N ARG A 4 -7.44 -17.77 20.91
CA ARG A 4 -6.29 -16.91 20.54
C ARG A 4 -5.11 -17.72 20.01
N THR A 5 -4.89 -18.92 20.53
CA THR A 5 -3.82 -19.81 20.07
C THR A 5 -4.12 -20.34 18.68
N VAL A 6 -5.38 -20.69 18.40
CA VAL A 6 -5.84 -21.16 17.08
C VAL A 6 -5.70 -20.06 16.02
N ILE A 7 -6.12 -18.83 16.32
CA ILE A 7 -5.99 -17.68 15.38
C ILE A 7 -4.52 -17.38 15.06
N ARG A 8 -3.64 -17.42 16.07
CA ARG A 8 -2.19 -17.20 15.87
C ARG A 8 -1.56 -18.31 15.03
N ALA A 9 -1.95 -19.57 15.26
CA ALA A 9 -1.48 -20.69 14.46
C ALA A 9 -1.94 -20.60 13.00
N LEU A 10 -3.21 -20.22 12.77
CA LEU A 10 -3.74 -20.00 11.42
C LEU A 10 -3.06 -18.83 10.70
N ALA A 11 -2.78 -17.72 11.40
CA ALA A 11 -2.05 -16.60 10.84
C ALA A 11 -0.59 -16.97 10.50
N ALA A 12 0.06 -17.79 11.34
CA ALA A 12 1.42 -18.27 11.09
C ALA A 12 1.51 -19.25 9.92
N LEU A 13 0.49 -20.08 9.71
CA LEU A 13 0.45 -21.06 8.62
C LEU A 13 -0.03 -20.46 7.29
N GLY A 14 -0.90 -19.44 7.33
CA GLY A 14 -1.52 -18.89 6.13
C GLY A 14 -0.81 -17.69 5.50
N GLY A 15 0.14 -17.06 6.20
CA GLY A 15 0.61 -15.73 5.81
C GLY A 15 -0.53 -14.69 5.76
N ALA A 16 -0.18 -13.41 5.73
CA ALA A 16 -1.19 -12.33 5.72
C ALA A 16 -2.15 -12.38 4.50
N GLY A 17 -1.82 -13.13 3.44
CA GLY A 17 -2.58 -13.18 2.19
C GLY A 17 -3.74 -14.17 2.12
N ILE A 18 -3.74 -15.27 2.90
CA ILE A 18 -4.79 -16.32 2.83
C ILE A 18 -6.01 -15.93 3.66
N LEU A 19 -5.80 -15.19 4.74
CA LEU A 19 -6.88 -14.60 5.51
C LEU A 19 -7.42 -13.42 4.69
N ASN A 20 -8.45 -13.67 3.88
CA ASN A 20 -9.22 -12.67 3.11
C ASN A 20 -10.00 -11.74 4.06
N VAL A 21 -9.32 -11.22 5.08
CA VAL A 21 -9.77 -10.26 6.06
C VAL A 21 -9.76 -8.92 5.33
N PRO A 22 -10.93 -8.30 5.10
CA PRO A 22 -11.03 -7.10 4.26
C PRO A 22 -10.09 -5.97 4.70
N GLY A 23 -9.90 -5.80 6.01
CA GLY A 23 -9.00 -4.80 6.58
C GLY A 23 -7.51 -5.08 6.41
N LEU A 24 -7.11 -6.34 6.17
CA LEU A 24 -5.70 -6.71 5.97
C LEU A 24 -5.30 -6.61 4.50
N ARG A 25 -6.19 -7.00 3.57
CA ARG A 25 -5.97 -6.82 2.12
C ARG A 25 -5.80 -5.35 1.73
N ALA A 26 -6.66 -4.47 2.24
CA ALA A 26 -6.58 -3.03 1.99
C ALA A 26 -5.25 -2.40 2.46
N ALA A 27 -4.57 -2.98 3.45
CA ALA A 27 -3.26 -2.53 3.91
C ALA A 27 -2.09 -3.06 3.05
N THR A 28 -2.34 -4.05 2.19
CA THR A 28 -1.29 -4.72 1.39
C THR A 28 -1.23 -4.23 -0.05
N ASP A 29 -2.34 -3.68 -0.58
CA ASP A 29 -2.40 -3.17 -1.95
C ASP A 29 -1.69 -1.81 -2.04
N LYS A 30 -0.64 -1.74 -2.86
CA LYS A 30 0.09 -0.49 -3.13
C LYS A 30 -0.84 0.49 -3.86
N LEU A 31 -0.98 1.70 -3.32
CA LEU A 31 -1.65 2.78 -4.03
C LEU A 31 -0.72 3.33 -5.11
N VAL A 32 -1.00 3.02 -6.37
CA VAL A 32 -0.25 3.52 -7.53
C VAL A 32 -1.03 4.67 -8.18
N THR A 33 -0.35 5.78 -8.43
CA THR A 33 -0.90 6.93 -9.16
C THR A 33 -0.09 7.18 -10.41
N THR A 34 -0.77 7.40 -11.53
CA THR A 34 -0.14 7.75 -12.81
C THR A 34 -0.14 9.26 -13.00
N THR A 35 1.00 9.86 -13.35
CA THR A 35 1.10 11.30 -13.64
C THR A 35 2.05 11.58 -14.81
N TYR A 36 2.19 12.84 -15.22
CA TYR A 36 3.16 13.25 -16.23
C TYR A 36 4.55 13.41 -15.61
N GLY A 37 5.59 13.09 -16.39
CA GLY A 37 7.00 13.27 -16.02
C GLY A 37 7.44 14.73 -15.91
N GLY A 38 8.71 14.92 -15.54
CA GLY A 38 9.35 16.25 -15.51
C GLY A 38 9.03 17.06 -14.25
N SER A 39 8.91 18.38 -14.38
CA SER A 39 8.64 19.27 -13.24
C SER A 39 7.29 18.97 -12.56
N TRP A 40 6.32 18.44 -13.31
CA TRP A 40 5.04 18.03 -12.76
C TRP A 40 5.15 16.80 -11.86
N GLU A 41 6.00 15.84 -12.21
CA GLU A 41 6.32 14.70 -11.35
C GLU A 41 6.97 15.15 -10.04
N GLN A 42 7.93 16.07 -10.13
CA GLN A 42 8.62 16.60 -8.95
C GLN A 42 7.65 17.31 -8.02
N PHE A 43 6.76 18.15 -8.56
CA PHE A 43 5.70 18.78 -7.77
C PHE A 43 4.82 17.75 -7.03
N TRP A 44 4.46 16.65 -7.69
CA TRP A 44 3.73 15.55 -7.06
C TRP A 44 4.50 14.92 -5.90
N ARG A 45 5.78 14.61 -6.12
CA ARG A 45 6.65 13.95 -5.12
C ARG A 45 6.96 14.85 -3.92
N ASP A 46 7.15 16.13 -4.18
CA ASP A 46 7.66 17.07 -3.17
C ASP A 46 6.52 17.76 -2.40
N THR A 47 5.35 17.92 -3.02
CA THR A 47 4.24 18.69 -2.43
C THR A 47 3.01 17.83 -2.15
N LEU A 48 2.49 17.11 -3.14
CA LEU A 48 1.19 16.44 -3.02
C LEU A 48 1.26 15.15 -2.19
N ILE A 49 2.22 14.29 -2.52
CA ILE A 49 2.35 12.97 -1.87
C ILE A 49 2.70 13.06 -0.40
N PRO A 50 3.63 13.92 0.04
CA PRO A 50 3.94 14.03 1.46
C PRO A 50 2.72 14.41 2.29
N GLY A 51 1.90 15.36 1.81
CA GLY A 51 0.65 15.75 2.47
C GLY A 51 -0.38 14.62 2.52
N PHE A 52 -0.58 13.92 1.39
CA PHE A 52 -1.48 12.78 1.33
C PHE A 52 -1.02 11.62 2.25
N SER A 53 0.26 11.25 2.19
CA SER A 53 0.82 10.15 2.99
C SER A 53 0.76 10.46 4.47
N ALA A 54 1.01 11.71 4.87
CA ALA A 54 0.89 12.14 6.26
C ALA A 54 -0.57 12.05 6.77
N ALA A 55 -1.54 12.41 5.93
CA ALA A 55 -2.96 12.37 6.31
C ALA A 55 -3.57 10.97 6.29
N SER A 56 -3.15 10.12 5.35
CA SER A 56 -3.75 8.80 5.11
C SER A 56 -2.98 7.64 5.72
N GLY A 57 -1.69 7.82 6.02
CA GLY A 57 -0.79 6.72 6.38
C GLY A 57 -0.47 5.77 5.21
N VAL A 58 -0.91 6.09 3.99
CA VAL A 58 -0.71 5.25 2.81
C VAL A 58 0.53 5.72 2.05
N ASN A 59 1.40 4.76 1.70
CA ASN A 59 2.54 5.04 0.83
C ASN A 59 2.12 4.97 -0.65
N VAL A 60 2.28 6.07 -1.36
CA VAL A 60 1.88 6.20 -2.77
C VAL A 60 3.07 5.95 -3.70
N GLN A 61 2.90 5.09 -4.69
CA GLN A 61 3.84 4.91 -5.78
C GLN A 61 3.43 5.81 -6.96
N VAL A 62 4.31 6.75 -7.34
CA VAL A 62 4.14 7.54 -8.57
C VAL A 62 4.72 6.78 -9.74
N ASP A 63 3.90 6.56 -10.75
CA ASP A 63 4.27 6.08 -12.07
C ASP A 63 4.09 7.21 -13.09
N THR A 64 5.15 7.53 -13.85
CA THR A 64 5.11 8.58 -14.87
C THR A 64 4.96 8.08 -16.30
N GLY A 65 4.59 6.81 -16.47
CA GLY A 65 3.98 6.35 -17.71
C GLY A 65 4.89 6.42 -18.95
N LEU A 66 6.21 6.41 -18.78
CA LEU A 66 7.15 6.10 -19.87
C LEU A 66 7.45 4.61 -20.01
N GLY A 67 6.68 3.72 -19.35
CA GLY A 67 6.65 2.28 -19.63
C GLY A 67 7.99 1.55 -19.54
N ARG A 68 9.03 2.14 -18.94
CA ARG A 68 10.32 1.47 -18.71
C ARG A 68 10.38 1.06 -17.25
N VAL A 69 9.86 -0.15 -17.00
CA VAL A 69 10.28 -1.02 -15.90
C VAL A 69 11.74 -1.43 -16.07
#